data_AF-A0A524N0U5-F1
#
_entry.id   AF-A0A524N0U5-F1
#
_cell.length_a   1.000
_cell.length_b   1.000
_cell.length_c   1.000
_cell.angle_alpha   90.00
_cell.angle_beta   90.00
_cell.angle_gamma   90.00
#
_symmetry.space_group_name_H-M   'P 1'
#
loop_
_entity.id
_entity.type
_entity.pdbx_description
1 polymer ?
#
loop_
_entity_poly.entity_id
_entity_poly.type
_entity_poly.pdbx_seq_one_letter_code
_entity_poly.pdbx_strand_id
1 'polypeptide(L)'
;MTLKRRKIGYCSIVRDDRAQALTEFAIVIPVMFLMFLLMIQYFIIAQCSQVGNYAAYCAARVYAVRECWDPDAQDTAEKAAALAYAPVSKLVPGEVPFFAIGSLSDLLPGGMPDIFDNMVDLTEGFFVAHYFRLNKTDGGGSIDITKSGSPEQINVVINYAYPIYIPGLATLWQITGGQQDIKDDLEPMQAGLTLAKLSHVSLYPYVNVQSKCAMGNESWSGSPRERATTDSAAATDESLEQRQQEMTEAKDELDAAIAEEAKQHDQWETAKAQREAAQAEYDAVMGDPSSTAGERAAALGKLNAAKAKEQSEWLDYLGAKSDREDAQDHFEDVTGEDYG
;
A
#
# COMPACT_ATOMS: atom_id res chain seq x y z
N MET A 1 68.20 -66.75 -12.67
CA MET A 1 67.90 -65.31 -12.66
C MET A 1 66.65 -65.08 -11.84
N THR A 2 66.81 -64.63 -10.60
CA THR A 2 65.72 -64.46 -9.62
C THR A 2 65.26 -63.00 -9.64
N LEU A 3 64.07 -62.74 -10.17
CA LEU A 3 63.45 -61.42 -10.20
C LEU A 3 63.04 -61.00 -8.79
N LYS A 4 63.77 -60.03 -8.24
CA LYS A 4 63.51 -59.41 -6.93
C LYS A 4 62.25 -58.54 -7.02
N ARG A 5 61.09 -59.09 -6.67
CA ARG A 5 59.83 -58.33 -6.53
C ARG A 5 60.01 -57.25 -5.46
N ARG A 6 59.98 -55.97 -5.86
CA ARG A 6 59.85 -54.85 -4.91
C ARG A 6 58.42 -54.89 -4.36
N LYS A 7 58.29 -55.09 -3.05
CA LYS A 7 57.03 -54.83 -2.35
C LYS A 7 56.76 -53.33 -2.45
N ILE A 8 55.66 -52.96 -3.10
CA ILE A 8 55.10 -51.62 -3.01
C ILE A 8 54.71 -51.48 -1.54
N GLY A 9 55.49 -50.70 -0.79
CA GLY A 9 55.13 -50.35 0.58
C GLY A 9 53.79 -49.65 0.51
N TYR A 10 52.79 -50.17 1.21
CA TYR A 10 51.55 -49.46 1.47
C TYR A 10 51.94 -48.16 2.18
N CYS A 11 51.99 -47.05 1.44
CA CYS A 11 51.96 -45.73 2.05
C CYS A 11 50.71 -45.72 2.91
N SER A 12 50.88 -45.69 4.24
CA SER A 12 49.79 -45.43 5.14
C SER A 12 49.21 -44.08 4.73
N ILE A 13 48.01 -44.09 4.13
CA ILE A 13 47.21 -42.90 3.96
C ILE A 13 46.96 -42.43 5.39
N VAL A 14 47.75 -41.44 5.82
CA VAL A 14 47.56 -40.78 7.11
C VAL A 14 46.15 -40.21 7.04
N ARG A 15 45.24 -40.73 7.87
CA ARG A 15 43.91 -40.13 8.04
C ARG A 15 44.13 -38.70 8.52
N ASP A 16 43.87 -37.75 7.63
CA ASP A 16 43.94 -36.34 7.96
C ASP A 16 42.63 -35.94 8.62
N ASP A 17 42.50 -36.27 9.90
CA ASP A 17 41.31 -35.96 10.71
C ASP A 17 41.02 -34.45 10.74
N ARG A 18 42.03 -33.60 10.45
CA ARG A 18 41.84 -32.14 10.35
C ARG A 18 41.14 -31.74 9.06
N ALA A 19 41.47 -32.38 7.94
CA ALA A 19 40.77 -32.16 6.68
C ALA A 19 39.32 -32.65 6.74
N GLN A 20 39.08 -33.78 7.42
CA GLN A 20 37.72 -34.27 7.67
C GLN A 20 36.92 -33.29 8.54
N ALA A 21 37.47 -32.85 9.68
CA ALA A 21 36.80 -31.89 10.57
C ALA A 21 36.50 -30.55 9.86
N LEU A 22 37.42 -30.06 9.02
CA LEU A 22 37.21 -28.84 8.23
C LEU A 22 36.07 -29.02 7.22
N THR A 23 35.99 -30.18 6.58
CA THR A 23 34.93 -30.50 5.60
C THR A 23 33.57 -30.64 6.30
N GLU A 24 33.52 -31.32 7.44
CA GLU A 24 32.31 -31.44 8.27
C GLU A 24 31.83 -30.06 8.73
N PHE A 25 32.73 -29.20 9.21
CA PHE A 25 32.37 -27.85 9.64
C PHE A 25 31.87 -26.97 8.47
N ALA A 26 32.52 -27.09 7.30
CA ALA A 26 32.14 -26.37 6.09
C ALA A 26 30.76 -26.77 5.56
N ILE A 27 30.29 -28.00 5.85
CA ILE A 27 28.96 -28.47 5.44
C ILE A 27 27.91 -28.22 6.54
N VAL A 28 28.23 -28.53 7.79
CA VAL A 28 27.28 -28.50 8.90
C VAL A 28 26.82 -27.07 9.21
N ILE A 29 27.72 -26.08 9.20
CA ILE A 29 27.34 -24.69 9.50
C ILE A 29 26.33 -24.13 8.50
N PRO A 30 26.57 -24.20 7.17
CA PRO A 30 25.57 -23.75 6.20
C PRO A 30 24.24 -24.48 6.32
N VAL A 31 24.24 -25.80 6.57
CA VAL A 31 23.00 -26.56 6.74
C VAL A 31 22.22 -26.10 7.98
N MET A 32 22.88 -25.91 9.12
CA MET A 32 22.21 -25.38 10.32
C MET A 32 21.68 -23.96 10.10
N PHE A 33 22.44 -23.12 9.38
CA PHE A 33 22.01 -21.76 9.04
C PHE A 33 20.79 -21.75 8.11
N LEU A 34 20.77 -22.60 7.09
CA LEU A 34 19.60 -22.77 6.21
C LEU A 34 18.37 -23.26 6.97
N MET A 35 18.55 -24.20 7.90
CA MET A 35 17.46 -24.67 8.76
C MET A 35 16.91 -23.54 9.65
N PHE A 36 17.79 -22.68 10.19
CA PHE A 36 17.38 -21.52 10.96
C PHE A 36 16.61 -20.49 10.11
N LEU A 37 17.09 -20.18 8.91
CA LEU A 37 16.37 -19.29 7.98
C LEU A 37 15.01 -19.88 7.55
N LEU A 38 14.94 -21.19 7.33
CA LEU A 38 13.69 -21.88 7.03
C LEU A 38 12.69 -21.78 8.19
N MET A 39 13.16 -21.88 9.43
CA MET A 39 12.31 -21.65 10.62
C MET A 39 11.77 -20.22 10.66
N ILE A 40 12.61 -19.22 10.39
CA ILE A 40 12.16 -17.82 10.32
C ILE A 40 11.09 -17.65 9.24
N GLN A 41 11.35 -18.17 8.03
CA GLN A 41 10.41 -18.12 6.91
C GLN A 41 9.07 -18.77 7.28
N TYR A 42 9.09 -19.91 7.96
CA TYR A 42 7.89 -20.58 8.45
C TYR A 42 7.07 -19.70 9.41
N PHE A 43 7.73 -19.05 10.38
CA PHE A 43 7.04 -18.14 11.31
C PHE A 43 6.41 -16.95 10.60
N ILE A 44 7.07 -16.40 9.59
CA ILE A 44 6.52 -15.29 8.81
C ILE A 44 5.32 -15.74 7.98
N ILE A 45 5.36 -16.93 7.36
CA ILE A 45 4.20 -17.50 6.66
C ILE A 45 3.02 -17.73 7.63
N ALA A 46 3.30 -18.22 8.84
CA ALA A 46 2.28 -18.40 9.87
C ALA A 46 1.67 -17.07 10.30
N GLN A 47 2.49 -16.02 10.48
CA GLN A 47 2.02 -14.66 10.76
C GLN A 47 1.15 -14.13 9.61
N CYS A 48 1.59 -14.30 8.37
CA CYS A 48 0.83 -13.91 7.18
C CYS A 48 -0.54 -14.61 7.12
N SER A 49 -0.63 -15.88 7.55
CA SER A 49 -1.90 -16.60 7.63
C SER A 49 -2.82 -16.03 8.71
N GLN A 50 -2.30 -15.63 9.87
CA GLN A 50 -3.09 -15.00 10.93
C GLN A 50 -3.64 -13.63 10.48
N VAL A 51 -2.76 -12.79 9.91
CA VAL A 51 -3.13 -11.50 9.33
C VAL A 51 -4.13 -11.69 8.20
N GLY A 52 -3.98 -12.74 7.39
CA GLY A 52 -4.90 -13.02 6.31
C GLY A 52 -6.31 -13.42 6.75
N ASN A 53 -6.44 -14.16 7.85
CA ASN A 53 -7.75 -14.44 8.44
C ASN A 53 -8.40 -13.15 8.98
N TYR A 54 -7.61 -12.23 9.55
CA TYR A 54 -8.10 -10.93 9.98
C TYR A 54 -8.52 -10.05 8.79
N ALA A 55 -7.73 -10.02 7.72
CA ALA A 55 -8.06 -9.31 6.48
C ALA A 55 -9.36 -9.84 5.84
N ALA A 56 -9.55 -11.16 5.81
CA ALA A 56 -10.78 -11.78 5.33
C ALA A 56 -12.00 -11.38 6.19
N TYR A 57 -11.82 -11.24 7.50
CA TYR A 57 -12.85 -10.72 8.40
C TYR A 57 -13.16 -9.24 8.14
N CYS A 58 -12.15 -8.38 7.97
CA CYS A 58 -12.33 -6.97 7.63
C CYS A 58 -13.12 -6.80 6.32
N ALA A 59 -12.74 -7.53 5.27
CA ALA A 59 -13.45 -7.52 4.00
C ALA A 59 -14.90 -7.99 4.15
N ALA A 60 -15.14 -9.08 4.90
CA ALA A 60 -16.49 -9.59 5.15
C ALA A 60 -17.37 -8.54 5.84
N ARG A 61 -16.82 -7.81 6.83
CA ARG A 61 -17.55 -6.75 7.54
C ARG A 61 -17.85 -5.55 6.66
N VAL A 62 -16.86 -5.05 5.93
CA VAL A 62 -17.05 -3.89 5.05
C VAL A 62 -18.07 -4.21 3.97
N TYR A 63 -17.97 -5.40 3.36
CA TYR A 63 -18.95 -5.88 2.39
C TYR A 63 -20.35 -5.96 3.00
N ALA A 64 -20.51 -6.59 4.17
CA ALA A 64 -21.81 -6.74 4.83
C ALA A 64 -22.51 -5.40 5.10
N VAL A 65 -21.75 -4.37 5.45
CA VAL A 65 -22.27 -3.03 5.77
C VAL A 65 -22.60 -2.23 4.52
N ARG A 66 -21.78 -2.35 3.47
CA ARG A 66 -21.88 -1.50 2.28
C ARG A 66 -22.77 -2.06 1.19
N GLU A 67 -22.91 -3.37 1.08
CA GLU A 67 -23.63 -4.02 -0.02
C GLU A 67 -25.07 -3.55 -0.17
N CYS A 68 -25.73 -3.11 0.91
CA CYS A 68 -27.12 -2.66 0.83
C CYS A 68 -27.32 -1.29 0.16
N TRP A 69 -26.27 -0.48 -0.01
CA TRP A 69 -26.39 0.88 -0.56
C TRP A 69 -25.25 1.30 -1.52
N ASP A 70 -24.11 0.62 -1.50
CA ASP A 70 -22.93 0.94 -2.30
C ASP A 70 -22.73 -0.13 -3.40
N PRO A 71 -22.88 0.20 -4.70
CA PRO A 71 -22.61 -0.74 -5.78
C PRO A 71 -21.13 -1.18 -5.82
N ASP A 72 -20.22 -0.40 -5.23
CA ASP A 72 -18.78 -0.65 -5.16
C ASP A 72 -18.35 -1.29 -3.82
N ALA A 73 -19.29 -1.90 -3.10
CA ALA A 73 -19.03 -2.57 -1.81
C ALA A 73 -17.93 -3.63 -1.90
N GLN A 74 -17.82 -4.33 -3.05
CA GLN A 74 -16.78 -5.33 -3.26
C GLN A 74 -15.38 -4.68 -3.34
N ASP A 75 -15.22 -3.63 -4.14
CA ASP A 75 -13.95 -2.91 -4.26
C ASP A 75 -13.51 -2.33 -2.91
N THR A 76 -14.44 -1.77 -2.15
CA THR A 76 -14.14 -1.27 -0.80
C THR A 76 -13.72 -2.39 0.15
N ALA A 77 -14.37 -3.56 0.08
CA ALA A 77 -13.99 -4.72 0.88
C ALA A 77 -12.60 -5.25 0.51
N GLU A 78 -12.23 -5.24 -0.77
CA GLU A 78 -10.89 -5.61 -1.25
C GLU A 78 -9.82 -4.63 -0.76
N LYS A 79 -10.11 -3.32 -0.78
CA LYS A 79 -9.23 -2.28 -0.20
C LYS A 79 -9.05 -2.46 1.30
N ALA A 80 -10.12 -2.80 2.03
CA ALA A 80 -10.04 -3.06 3.46
C ALA A 80 -9.18 -4.30 3.79
N ALA A 81 -9.29 -5.37 3.00
CA ALA A 81 -8.38 -6.52 3.11
C ALA A 81 -6.94 -6.11 2.82
N ALA A 82 -6.69 -5.34 1.76
CA ALA A 82 -5.34 -4.89 1.43
C ALA A 82 -4.71 -4.04 2.54
N LEU A 83 -5.49 -3.13 3.16
CA LEU A 83 -5.03 -2.33 4.29
C LEU A 83 -4.67 -3.21 5.50
N ALA A 84 -5.47 -4.24 5.79
CA ALA A 84 -5.17 -5.20 6.85
C ALA A 84 -3.91 -6.03 6.56
N TYR A 85 -3.60 -6.30 5.29
CA TYR A 85 -2.38 -7.00 4.87
C TYR A 85 -1.13 -6.11 4.81
N ALA A 86 -1.28 -4.80 4.71
CA ALA A 86 -0.18 -3.87 4.51
C ALA A 86 1.05 -4.13 5.42
N PRO A 87 0.91 -4.42 6.73
CA PRO A 87 2.06 -4.66 7.60
C PRO A 87 2.93 -5.88 7.23
N VAL A 88 2.38 -6.86 6.51
CA VAL A 88 3.10 -8.08 6.06
C VAL A 88 3.38 -8.10 4.56
N SER A 89 3.01 -7.05 3.84
CA SER A 89 3.11 -6.94 2.39
C SER A 89 4.34 -6.16 1.93
N LYS A 90 5.49 -6.38 2.57
CA LYS A 90 6.75 -5.72 2.14
C LYS A 90 7.28 -6.31 0.83
N LEU A 91 7.89 -5.45 0.00
CA LEU A 91 8.62 -5.89 -1.18
C LEU A 91 9.90 -6.63 -0.76
N VAL A 92 10.16 -7.76 -1.42
CA VAL A 92 11.43 -8.46 -1.28
C VAL A 92 12.43 -7.91 -2.30
N PRO A 93 13.71 -7.70 -1.92
CA PRO A 93 14.72 -7.21 -2.87
C PRO A 93 14.80 -8.06 -4.14
N GLY A 94 14.54 -7.47 -5.32
CA GLY A 94 14.58 -8.16 -6.62
C GLY A 94 13.25 -8.78 -7.08
N GLU A 95 12.16 -8.54 -6.35
CA GLU A 95 10.82 -9.02 -6.72
C GLU A 95 10.18 -8.24 -7.87
N VAL A 96 10.50 -6.95 -8.00
CA VAL A 96 10.02 -6.12 -9.11
C VAL A 96 11.25 -5.62 -9.89
N PRO A 97 11.51 -6.14 -11.10
CA PRO A 97 12.70 -5.88 -11.90
C PRO A 97 12.70 -4.48 -12.56
N PHE A 98 11.78 -3.59 -12.17
CA PHE A 98 11.51 -2.35 -12.90
C PHE A 98 11.37 -1.07 -12.04
N PHE A 99 11.49 -1.14 -10.72
CA PHE A 99 11.61 0.08 -9.89
C PHE A 99 13.07 0.57 -9.84
N ALA A 100 13.65 0.77 -11.02
CA ALA A 100 14.84 1.62 -11.24
C ALA A 100 14.44 3.06 -11.61
N ILE A 101 13.16 3.39 -11.47
CA ILE A 101 12.65 4.75 -11.32
C ILE A 101 12.80 5.05 -9.83
N GLY A 102 13.17 6.27 -9.44
CA GLY A 102 13.59 6.63 -8.08
C GLY A 102 12.64 6.15 -6.99
N SER A 103 13.12 6.17 -5.74
CA SER A 103 12.41 5.64 -4.56
C SER A 103 10.92 5.96 -4.60
N LEU A 104 10.07 5.12 -4.01
CA LEU A 104 8.60 5.27 -3.99
C LEU A 104 8.12 6.73 -3.75
N SER A 105 8.93 7.54 -3.07
CA SER A 105 8.93 9.00 -3.00
C SER A 105 8.73 9.78 -4.31
N ASP A 106 9.09 9.25 -5.48
CA ASP A 106 8.90 9.86 -6.81
C ASP A 106 7.52 9.53 -7.42
N LEU A 107 6.85 8.50 -6.89
CA LEU A 107 5.49 8.08 -7.27
C LEU A 107 4.42 8.70 -6.36
N LEU A 108 4.83 9.20 -5.19
CA LEU A 108 3.99 9.99 -4.29
C LEU A 108 4.34 11.48 -4.48
N PRO A 109 3.41 12.34 -4.93
CA PRO A 109 3.71 13.74 -5.16
C PRO A 109 3.96 14.45 -3.82
N GLY A 110 5.23 14.67 -3.48
CA GLY A 110 5.66 15.48 -2.33
C GLY A 110 6.55 14.69 -1.37
N GLY A 111 7.86 14.97 -1.44
CA GLY A 111 8.81 14.46 -0.45
C GLY A 111 8.47 14.98 0.95
N MET A 112 8.06 14.08 1.82
CA MET A 112 7.70 14.35 3.22
C MET A 112 8.82 13.89 4.18
N PRO A 113 9.07 14.58 5.31
CA PRO A 113 10.17 14.29 6.25
C PRO A 113 9.88 13.13 7.24
N ASP A 114 10.96 12.51 7.77
CA ASP A 114 11.16 11.35 8.67
C ASP A 114 10.10 10.91 9.73
N ILE A 115 8.97 11.60 9.92
CA ILE A 115 7.84 11.11 10.74
C ILE A 115 6.98 10.10 9.95
N PHE A 116 7.07 10.16 8.62
CA PHE A 116 6.33 9.31 7.70
C PHE A 116 6.92 7.92 7.49
N ASP A 117 8.05 7.53 8.09
CA ASP A 117 8.65 6.21 7.83
C ASP A 117 7.67 5.05 8.11
N ASN A 118 6.83 5.16 9.15
CA ASN A 118 5.79 4.15 9.45
C ASN A 118 4.57 4.24 8.53
N MET A 119 4.22 5.43 8.05
CA MET A 119 3.10 5.64 7.11
C MET A 119 3.50 5.25 5.69
N VAL A 120 4.73 5.54 5.27
CA VAL A 120 5.34 5.10 4.02
C VAL A 120 5.41 3.57 4.00
N ASP A 121 5.83 2.94 5.10
CA ASP A 121 5.80 1.48 5.24
C ASP A 121 4.37 0.90 5.07
N LEU A 122 3.36 1.58 5.62
CA LEU A 122 1.96 1.15 5.52
C LEU A 122 1.38 1.40 4.12
N THR A 123 1.66 2.55 3.52
CA THR A 123 1.22 2.92 2.18
C THR A 123 1.88 2.02 1.14
N GLU A 124 3.20 1.80 1.23
CA GLU A 124 3.91 0.84 0.41
C GLU A 124 3.33 -0.56 0.59
N GLY A 125 3.16 -0.99 1.84
CA GLY A 125 2.52 -2.26 2.17
C GLY A 125 1.13 -2.41 1.54
N PHE A 126 0.31 -1.36 1.57
CA PHE A 126 -1.00 -1.34 0.94
C PHE A 126 -0.91 -1.47 -0.57
N PHE A 127 -0.04 -0.69 -1.24
CA PHE A 127 0.12 -0.76 -2.69
C PHE A 127 0.58 -2.15 -3.13
N VAL A 128 1.54 -2.73 -2.41
CA VAL A 128 2.04 -4.08 -2.66
C VAL A 128 0.93 -5.11 -2.43
N ALA A 129 0.21 -5.01 -1.31
CA ALA A 129 -0.92 -5.88 -1.02
C ALA A 129 -1.97 -5.82 -2.14
N HIS A 130 -2.46 -4.62 -2.46
CA HIS A 130 -3.59 -4.41 -3.36
C HIS A 130 -3.24 -4.71 -4.82
N TYR A 131 -2.19 -4.08 -5.36
CA TYR A 131 -1.89 -4.13 -6.79
C TYR A 131 -1.03 -5.32 -7.21
N PHE A 132 -0.22 -5.87 -6.30
CA PHE A 132 0.66 -6.99 -6.64
C PHE A 132 0.17 -8.31 -6.04
N ARG A 133 -0.15 -8.34 -4.75
CA ARG A 133 -0.39 -9.60 -4.00
C ARG A 133 -1.80 -10.13 -4.09
N LEU A 134 -2.79 -9.24 -4.12
CA LEU A 134 -4.21 -9.58 -4.12
C LEU A 134 -4.84 -9.43 -5.51
N ASN A 135 -4.11 -8.82 -6.44
CA ASN A 135 -4.55 -8.60 -7.81
C ASN A 135 -4.58 -9.90 -8.63
N LYS A 136 -5.78 -10.26 -9.08
CA LYS A 136 -6.06 -11.43 -9.91
C LYS A 136 -5.46 -11.35 -11.31
N THR A 137 -5.33 -10.12 -11.84
CA THR A 137 -4.89 -9.83 -13.21
C THR A 137 -3.40 -10.03 -13.40
N ASP A 138 -2.63 -9.75 -12.36
CA ASP A 138 -1.16 -9.79 -12.36
C ASP A 138 -0.59 -11.04 -11.68
N GLY A 139 -1.49 -11.95 -11.26
CA GLY A 139 -1.15 -13.32 -10.91
C GLY A 139 -0.66 -13.53 -9.48
N GLY A 140 -0.75 -12.51 -8.62
CA GLY A 140 -0.31 -12.60 -7.23
C GLY A 140 -1.34 -13.23 -6.30
N GLY A 141 -2.63 -13.11 -6.58
CA GLY A 141 -3.62 -13.63 -5.64
C GLY A 141 -5.05 -13.47 -6.11
N SER A 142 -5.99 -13.68 -5.19
CA SER A 142 -7.39 -13.34 -5.41
C SER A 142 -8.08 -13.07 -4.08
N ILE A 143 -9.10 -12.21 -4.12
CA ILE A 143 -10.12 -12.12 -3.10
C ILE A 143 -11.42 -12.55 -3.77
N ASP A 144 -12.03 -13.60 -3.22
CA ASP A 144 -13.32 -14.10 -3.69
C ASP A 144 -14.34 -13.95 -2.54
N ILE A 145 -15.28 -13.02 -2.70
CA ILE A 145 -16.38 -12.76 -1.76
C ILE A 145 -17.64 -13.41 -2.34
N THR A 146 -18.25 -14.32 -1.59
CA THR A 146 -19.45 -15.04 -2.01
C THR A 146 -20.49 -15.07 -0.90
N LYS A 147 -21.76 -15.04 -1.29
CA LYS A 147 -22.89 -15.19 -0.37
C LYS A 147 -23.51 -16.56 -0.55
N SER A 148 -23.60 -17.33 0.52
CA SER A 148 -24.20 -18.66 0.45
C SER A 148 -24.76 -19.09 1.80
N GLY A 149 -25.64 -20.10 1.81
CA GLY A 149 -26.20 -20.69 3.03
C GLY A 149 -27.57 -20.15 3.47
N SER A 150 -28.10 -20.77 4.53
CA SER A 150 -29.31 -20.35 5.27
C SER A 150 -29.09 -20.64 6.77
N PRO A 151 -28.94 -19.62 7.65
CA PRO A 151 -28.96 -18.18 7.35
C PRO A 151 -27.86 -17.78 6.35
N GLU A 152 -28.05 -16.66 5.64
CA GLU A 152 -27.10 -16.18 4.64
C GLU A 152 -25.73 -15.96 5.31
N GLN A 153 -24.63 -16.31 4.63
CA GLN A 153 -23.27 -16.14 5.12
C GLN A 153 -22.42 -15.48 4.06
N ILE A 154 -21.65 -14.48 4.46
CA ILE A 154 -20.61 -13.87 3.63
C ILE A 154 -19.35 -14.69 3.83
N ASN A 155 -18.91 -15.34 2.75
CA ASN A 155 -17.71 -16.16 2.69
C ASN A 155 -16.65 -15.40 1.92
N VAL A 156 -15.56 -15.04 2.59
CA VAL A 156 -14.40 -14.40 1.99
C VAL A 156 -13.26 -15.40 1.94
N VAL A 157 -12.73 -15.65 0.75
CA VAL A 157 -11.53 -16.45 0.52
C VAL A 157 -10.46 -15.54 -0.06
N ILE A 158 -9.33 -15.45 0.63
CA ILE A 158 -8.16 -14.70 0.13
C ILE A 158 -7.06 -15.70 -0.21
N ASN A 159 -6.56 -15.63 -1.43
CA ASN A 159 -5.35 -16.30 -1.87
C ASN A 159 -4.26 -15.25 -1.99
N TYR A 160 -3.24 -15.31 -1.14
CA TYR A 160 -2.17 -14.31 -1.09
C TYR A 160 -0.84 -14.96 -1.48
N ALA A 161 -0.19 -14.53 -2.58
CA ALA A 161 1.15 -15.03 -2.92
C ALA A 161 2.21 -14.40 -2.01
N TYR A 162 2.72 -15.21 -1.08
CA TYR A 162 3.82 -14.83 -0.22
C TYR A 162 5.17 -15.30 -0.81
N PRO A 163 6.17 -14.43 -0.97
CA PRO A 163 7.49 -14.82 -1.48
C PRO A 163 8.27 -15.62 -0.43
N ILE A 164 8.92 -16.70 -0.87
CA ILE A 164 9.91 -17.39 -0.04
C ILE A 164 11.26 -16.70 -0.27
N TYR A 165 11.74 -15.99 0.75
CA TYR A 165 13.02 -15.31 0.72
C TYR A 165 13.98 -15.92 1.73
N ILE A 166 14.85 -16.80 1.23
CA ILE A 166 15.96 -17.35 2.02
C ILE A 166 17.26 -16.84 1.38
N PRO A 167 17.95 -15.86 1.99
CA PRO A 167 19.21 -15.34 1.48
C PRO A 167 20.21 -16.45 1.15
N GLY A 168 20.73 -16.43 -0.07
CA GLY A 168 21.70 -17.42 -0.54
C GLY A 168 21.11 -18.78 -0.93
N LEU A 169 19.81 -19.05 -0.71
CA LEU A 169 19.19 -20.30 -1.12
C LEU A 169 19.20 -20.47 -2.64
N ALA A 170 18.87 -19.42 -3.39
CA ALA A 170 18.90 -19.48 -4.86
C ALA A 170 20.31 -19.81 -5.39
N THR A 171 21.34 -19.18 -4.82
CA THR A 171 22.74 -19.45 -5.15
C THR A 171 23.15 -20.87 -4.75
N LEU A 172 22.74 -21.33 -3.56
CA LEU A 172 23.03 -22.68 -3.11
C LEU A 172 22.31 -23.73 -3.98
N TRP A 173 21.08 -23.44 -4.39
CA TRP A 173 20.27 -24.29 -5.26
C TRP A 173 20.91 -24.42 -6.64
N GLN A 174 21.43 -23.33 -7.22
CA GLN A 174 22.20 -23.38 -8.46
C GLN A 174 23.47 -24.24 -8.35
N ILE A 175 24.08 -24.30 -7.16
CA ILE A 175 25.26 -25.14 -6.91
C ILE A 175 24.87 -26.61 -6.74
N THR A 176 23.76 -26.91 -6.04
CA THR A 176 23.38 -28.29 -5.68
C THR A 176 22.41 -28.96 -6.64
N GLY A 177 21.50 -28.21 -7.26
CA GLY A 177 20.44 -28.69 -8.15
C GLY A 177 20.85 -28.83 -9.62
N GLY A 178 22.00 -28.27 -10.01
CA GLY A 178 22.48 -28.30 -11.41
C GLY A 178 22.02 -27.08 -12.22
N GLN A 179 21.89 -27.23 -13.55
CA GLN A 179 21.55 -26.13 -14.47
C GLN A 179 20.08 -25.70 -14.45
N GLN A 180 19.21 -26.39 -13.69
CA GLN A 180 17.79 -26.06 -13.62
C GLN A 180 17.54 -24.96 -12.60
N ASP A 181 16.68 -24.00 -12.97
CA ASP A 181 16.32 -22.89 -12.11
C ASP A 181 15.45 -23.41 -10.96
N ILE A 182 15.67 -22.92 -9.73
CA ILE A 182 14.88 -23.30 -8.54
C ILE A 182 13.38 -23.11 -8.77
N LYS A 183 13.04 -22.18 -9.66
CA LYS A 183 11.69 -21.89 -10.09
C LYS A 183 11.01 -23.07 -10.77
N ASP A 184 11.72 -23.79 -11.64
CA ASP A 184 11.17 -24.93 -12.39
C ASP A 184 10.88 -26.10 -11.43
N ASP A 185 11.76 -26.32 -10.46
CA ASP A 185 11.61 -27.38 -9.46
C ASP A 185 10.45 -27.14 -8.49
N LEU A 186 10.05 -25.87 -8.30
CA LEU A 186 9.00 -25.46 -7.37
C LEU A 186 7.66 -25.15 -8.04
N GLU A 187 7.52 -25.39 -9.34
CA GLU A 187 6.25 -25.23 -10.07
C GLU A 187 5.05 -25.92 -9.40
N PRO A 188 5.16 -27.16 -8.84
CA PRO A 188 4.03 -27.80 -8.16
C PRO A 188 3.55 -27.04 -6.91
N MET A 189 4.44 -26.30 -6.23
CA MET A 189 4.07 -25.49 -5.07
C MET A 189 3.38 -24.18 -5.46
N GLN A 190 3.52 -23.77 -6.72
CA GLN A 190 2.85 -22.61 -7.32
C GLN A 190 1.47 -22.97 -7.90
N ALA A 191 1.11 -24.26 -7.92
CA ALA A 191 -0.17 -24.73 -8.42
C ALA A 191 -1.34 -24.07 -7.66
N GLY A 192 -2.20 -23.35 -8.40
CA GLY A 192 -3.34 -22.61 -7.85
C GLY A 192 -3.14 -21.09 -7.77
N LEU A 193 -1.92 -20.61 -7.99
CA LEU A 193 -1.67 -19.21 -8.32
C LEU A 193 -1.78 -19.05 -9.83
N THR A 194 -2.50 -18.03 -10.32
CA THR A 194 -2.51 -17.65 -11.74
C THR A 194 -1.22 -16.90 -12.10
N LEU A 195 -0.08 -17.48 -11.71
CA LEU A 195 1.27 -16.91 -11.69
C LEU A 195 1.91 -16.77 -13.08
N ALA A 196 1.19 -17.09 -14.16
CA ALA A 196 1.73 -17.10 -15.52
C ALA A 196 2.44 -15.79 -15.89
N LYS A 197 2.00 -14.64 -15.35
CA LYS A 197 2.62 -13.33 -15.56
C LYS A 197 3.77 -13.00 -14.59
N LEU A 198 3.62 -13.27 -13.29
CA LEU A 198 4.67 -13.02 -12.28
C LEU A 198 5.90 -13.92 -12.48
N SER A 199 5.74 -15.05 -13.17
CA SER A 199 6.83 -15.95 -13.53
C SER A 199 7.96 -15.24 -14.33
N HIS A 200 7.66 -14.17 -15.07
CA HIS A 200 8.69 -13.42 -15.81
C HIS A 200 9.41 -12.34 -14.97
N VAL A 201 8.93 -12.09 -13.74
CA VAL A 201 9.20 -10.84 -13.02
C VAL A 201 9.99 -11.10 -11.73
N SER A 202 9.73 -12.19 -11.01
CA SER A 202 10.35 -12.44 -9.71
C SER A 202 11.34 -13.61 -9.72
N LEU A 203 12.47 -13.39 -9.03
CA LEU A 203 13.55 -14.37 -8.80
C LEU A 203 13.23 -15.38 -7.69
N TYR A 204 12.12 -15.20 -6.96
CA TYR A 204 11.81 -16.01 -5.78
C TYR A 204 10.62 -16.94 -6.00
N PRO A 205 10.64 -18.14 -5.40
CA PRO A 205 9.45 -18.99 -5.37
C PRO A 205 8.38 -18.39 -4.46
N TYR A 206 7.12 -18.67 -4.76
CA TYR A 206 5.97 -18.21 -3.99
C TYR A 206 5.23 -19.38 -3.35
N VAL A 207 4.57 -19.09 -2.22
CA VAL A 207 3.55 -19.95 -1.62
C VAL A 207 2.21 -19.21 -1.58
N ASN A 208 1.14 -19.91 -1.90
CA ASN A 208 -0.20 -19.38 -1.71
C ASN A 208 -0.60 -19.53 -0.24
N VAL A 209 -0.76 -18.40 0.46
CA VAL A 209 -1.32 -18.36 1.81
C VAL A 209 -2.83 -18.14 1.68
N GLN A 210 -3.58 -19.23 1.75
CA GLN A 210 -5.04 -19.17 1.70
C GLN A 210 -5.63 -18.86 3.07
N SER A 211 -6.44 -17.81 3.13
CA SER A 211 -7.19 -17.37 4.32
C SER A 211 -8.69 -17.41 4.04
N LYS A 212 -9.47 -17.76 5.06
CA LYS A 212 -10.93 -17.91 4.91
C LYS A 212 -11.66 -17.33 6.10
N CYS A 213 -12.70 -16.56 5.83
CA CYS A 213 -13.66 -16.11 6.83
C CYS A 213 -15.08 -16.42 6.35
N ALA A 214 -15.90 -16.96 7.24
CA ALA A 214 -17.34 -17.09 7.04
C ALA A 214 -18.03 -16.30 8.15
N MET A 215 -18.78 -15.26 7.77
CA MET A 215 -19.52 -14.42 8.69
C MET A 215 -21.02 -14.59 8.44
N GLY A 216 -21.79 -14.84 9.51
CA GLY A 216 -23.24 -14.85 9.41
C GLY A 216 -23.76 -13.48 8.96
N ASN A 217 -24.54 -13.46 7.89
CA ASN A 217 -25.26 -12.30 7.39
C ASN A 217 -26.75 -12.54 7.65
N GLU A 218 -27.31 -11.89 8.67
CA GLU A 218 -28.77 -11.83 8.75
C GLU A 218 -29.18 -10.49 8.16
N SER A 219 -30.06 -10.54 7.17
CA SER A 219 -30.56 -9.37 6.45
C SER A 219 -31.00 -8.29 7.44
N TRP A 220 -30.44 -7.10 7.27
CA TRP A 220 -30.82 -5.94 8.04
C TRP A 220 -32.30 -5.68 7.78
N SER A 221 -33.17 -5.89 8.77
CA SER A 221 -34.63 -5.80 8.64
C SER A 221 -35.14 -4.35 8.53
N GLY A 222 -34.31 -3.41 8.08
CA GLY A 222 -34.62 -1.97 8.04
C GLY A 222 -34.76 -1.31 9.43
N SER A 223 -34.72 -2.09 10.51
CA SER A 223 -34.62 -1.60 11.88
C SER A 223 -33.24 -1.98 12.42
N PRO A 224 -32.51 -1.07 13.10
CA PRO A 224 -31.33 -1.46 13.88
C PRO A 224 -31.70 -2.69 14.73
N ARG A 225 -30.84 -3.72 14.77
CA ARG A 225 -31.08 -4.85 15.68
C ARG A 225 -31.24 -4.27 17.08
N GLU A 226 -32.43 -4.37 17.67
CA GLU A 226 -32.56 -4.19 19.10
C GLU A 226 -31.58 -5.17 19.73
N ARG A 227 -30.66 -4.63 20.54
CA ARG A 227 -29.61 -5.41 21.19
C ARG A 227 -30.25 -6.67 21.75
N ALA A 228 -29.67 -7.84 21.43
CA ALA A 228 -29.95 -9.03 22.22
C ALA A 228 -29.89 -8.62 23.68
N THR A 229 -31.01 -8.84 24.38
CA THR A 229 -31.41 -8.31 25.68
C THR A 229 -30.30 -8.33 26.73
N THR A 230 -29.35 -7.40 26.58
CA THR A 230 -28.56 -6.85 27.66
C THR A 230 -29.36 -5.63 28.07
N ASP A 231 -30.36 -5.92 28.91
CA ASP A 231 -31.15 -4.99 29.72
C ASP A 231 -31.03 -3.51 29.27
N SER A 232 -31.74 -3.16 28.20
CA SER A 232 -31.78 -1.80 27.62
C SER A 232 -32.68 -0.86 28.43
N ALA A 233 -32.66 -1.01 29.75
CA ALA A 233 -33.09 0.03 30.68
C ALA A 233 -31.97 1.07 30.93
N ALA A 234 -30.80 0.89 30.32
CA ALA A 234 -29.85 1.97 30.16
C ALA A 234 -30.43 2.95 29.12
N ALA A 235 -30.85 4.12 29.60
CA ALA A 235 -31.20 5.27 28.77
C ALA A 235 -30.20 5.40 27.61
N THR A 236 -30.67 5.70 26.40
CA THR A 236 -29.83 6.24 25.34
C THR A 236 -29.03 7.37 25.98
N ASP A 237 -27.73 7.16 26.13
CA ASP A 237 -26.84 8.10 26.77
C ASP A 237 -26.94 9.40 25.96
N GLU A 238 -27.52 10.46 26.52
CA GLU A 238 -27.73 11.74 25.82
C GLU A 238 -26.43 12.26 25.19
N SER A 239 -25.28 11.83 25.71
CA SER A 239 -23.95 12.09 25.17
C SER A 239 -23.68 11.49 23.78
N LEU A 240 -24.33 10.39 23.40
CA LEU A 240 -24.13 9.76 22.09
C LEU A 240 -24.88 10.48 20.97
N GLU A 241 -26.11 10.91 21.23
CA GLU A 241 -26.89 11.71 20.26
C GLU A 241 -26.24 13.10 20.07
N GLN A 242 -25.79 13.73 21.16
CA GLN A 242 -25.03 14.98 21.11
C GLN A 242 -23.76 14.81 20.28
N ARG A 243 -22.96 13.76 20.53
CA ARG A 243 -21.73 13.52 19.78
C ARG A 243 -21.97 13.21 18.30
N GLN A 244 -23.08 12.54 17.95
CA GLN A 244 -23.43 12.32 16.56
C GLN A 244 -23.85 13.61 15.84
N GLN A 245 -24.54 14.50 16.55
CA GLN A 245 -24.87 15.83 16.04
C GLN A 245 -23.59 16.67 15.85
N GLU A 246 -22.69 16.70 16.83
CA GLU A 246 -21.39 17.40 16.75
C GLU A 246 -20.56 16.91 15.54
N MET A 247 -20.48 15.58 15.31
CA MET A 247 -19.80 15.03 14.12
C MET A 247 -20.43 15.48 12.80
N THR A 248 -21.76 15.62 12.76
CA THR A 248 -22.47 16.05 11.55
C THR A 248 -22.23 17.54 11.29
N GLU A 249 -22.30 18.36 12.34
CA GLU A 249 -22.06 19.81 12.24
C GLU A 249 -20.60 20.10 11.84
N ALA A 250 -19.63 19.42 12.44
CA ALA A 250 -18.22 19.57 12.08
C ALA A 250 -17.94 19.11 10.63
N LYS A 251 -18.62 18.06 10.15
CA LYS A 251 -18.53 17.63 8.76
C LYS A 251 -19.07 18.68 7.79
N ASP A 252 -20.25 19.22 8.08
CA ASP A 252 -20.90 20.24 7.23
C ASP A 252 -20.05 21.52 7.18
N GLU A 253 -19.41 21.89 8.29
CA GLU A 253 -18.44 22.99 8.37
C GLU A 253 -17.22 22.75 7.48
N LEU A 254 -16.60 21.56 7.56
CA LEU A 254 -15.47 21.19 6.72
C LEU A 254 -15.84 21.18 5.23
N ASP A 255 -16.97 20.58 4.86
CA ASP A 255 -17.43 20.54 3.46
C ASP A 255 -17.69 21.96 2.92
N ALA A 256 -18.21 22.88 3.76
CA ALA A 256 -18.37 24.29 3.39
C ALA A 256 -17.03 25.03 3.22
N ALA A 257 -16.06 24.78 4.09
CA ALA A 257 -14.72 25.38 4.00
C ALA A 257 -13.97 24.92 2.74
N ILE A 258 -14.05 23.62 2.39
CA ILE A 258 -13.50 23.07 1.14
C ILE A 258 -14.11 23.76 -0.08
N ALA A 259 -15.43 23.97 -0.09
CA ALA A 259 -16.11 24.64 -1.19
C ALA A 259 -15.69 26.11 -1.34
N GLU A 260 -15.48 26.81 -0.22
CA GLU A 260 -15.02 28.20 -0.24
C GLU A 260 -13.55 28.32 -0.66
N GLU A 261 -12.64 27.44 -0.19
CA GLU A 261 -11.25 27.41 -0.67
C GLU A 261 -11.21 27.22 -2.19
N ALA A 262 -11.98 26.26 -2.73
CA ALA A 262 -12.04 26.01 -4.17
C ALA A 262 -12.52 27.26 -4.95
N LYS A 263 -13.54 27.96 -4.41
CA LYS A 263 -14.05 29.20 -5.01
C LYS A 263 -13.01 30.33 -5.01
N GLN A 264 -12.24 30.49 -3.92
CA GLN A 264 -11.19 31.51 -3.85
C GLN A 264 -10.00 31.18 -4.75
N HIS A 265 -9.65 29.89 -4.86
CA HIS A 265 -8.62 29.42 -5.79
C HIS A 265 -8.97 29.78 -7.25
N ASP A 266 -10.21 29.57 -7.68
CA ASP A 266 -10.66 29.91 -9.04
C ASP A 266 -10.61 31.43 -9.32
N GLN A 267 -10.91 32.25 -8.30
CA GLN A 267 -10.81 33.71 -8.40
C GLN A 267 -9.35 34.16 -8.55
N TRP A 268 -8.45 33.56 -7.76
CA TRP A 268 -7.02 33.80 -7.86
C TRP A 268 -6.45 33.41 -9.23
N GLU A 269 -6.78 32.22 -9.75
CA GLU A 269 -6.34 31.79 -11.10
C GLU A 269 -6.87 32.71 -12.20
N THR A 270 -8.11 33.21 -12.06
CA THR A 270 -8.66 34.23 -12.97
C THR A 270 -7.86 35.54 -12.91
N ALA A 271 -7.48 36.00 -11.72
CA ALA A 271 -6.68 37.22 -11.54
C ALA A 271 -5.26 37.08 -12.07
N LYS A 272 -4.65 35.91 -11.90
CA LYS A 272 -3.35 35.54 -12.48
C LYS A 272 -3.38 35.58 -14.01
N ALA A 273 -4.41 35.01 -14.65
CA ALA A 273 -4.60 35.12 -16.09
C ALA A 273 -4.76 36.58 -16.56
N GLN A 274 -5.46 37.41 -15.79
CA GLN A 274 -5.59 38.85 -16.07
C GLN A 274 -4.23 39.58 -15.99
N ARG A 275 -3.38 39.24 -15.01
CA ARG A 275 -2.02 39.77 -14.93
C ARG A 275 -1.19 39.35 -16.14
N GLU A 276 -1.25 38.10 -16.55
CA GLU A 276 -0.50 37.62 -17.73
C GLU A 276 -0.93 38.34 -19.01
N ALA A 277 -2.24 38.54 -19.21
CA ALA A 277 -2.75 39.33 -20.33
C ALA A 277 -2.28 40.80 -20.29
N ALA A 278 -2.32 41.43 -19.10
CA ALA A 278 -1.85 42.80 -18.93
C ALA A 278 -0.32 42.92 -19.12
N GLN A 279 0.44 41.90 -18.74
CA GLN A 279 1.89 41.82 -18.97
C GLN A 279 2.20 41.73 -20.47
N ALA A 280 1.48 40.87 -21.21
CA ALA A 280 1.64 40.78 -22.66
C ALA A 280 1.29 42.09 -23.38
N GLU A 281 0.24 42.80 -22.95
CA GLU A 281 -0.11 44.12 -23.49
C GLU A 281 1.02 45.14 -23.21
N TYR A 282 1.54 45.17 -21.98
CA TYR A 282 2.65 46.03 -21.61
C TYR A 282 3.91 45.76 -22.45
N ASP A 283 4.28 44.49 -22.62
CA ASP A 283 5.45 44.10 -23.39
C ASP A 283 5.31 44.47 -24.88
N ALA A 284 4.09 44.34 -25.44
CA ALA A 284 3.81 44.76 -26.82
C ALA A 284 3.97 46.28 -27.00
N VAL A 285 3.41 47.09 -26.09
CA VAL A 285 3.50 48.57 -26.13
C VAL A 285 4.94 49.06 -25.88
N MET A 286 5.71 48.37 -25.05
CA MET A 286 7.12 48.71 -24.78
C MET A 286 8.05 48.27 -25.91
N GLY A 287 7.71 47.20 -26.64
CA GLY A 287 8.44 46.74 -27.81
C GLY A 287 8.21 47.56 -29.09
N ASP A 288 7.10 48.30 -29.16
CA ASP A 288 6.79 49.16 -30.30
C ASP A 288 7.44 50.56 -30.18
N PRO A 289 8.38 50.92 -31.08
CA PRO A 289 9.04 52.23 -31.05
C PRO A 289 8.10 53.39 -31.39
N SER A 290 6.94 53.13 -32.00
CA SER A 290 5.96 54.16 -32.34
C SER A 290 4.97 54.48 -31.22
N SER A 291 4.90 53.63 -30.19
CA SER A 291 4.03 53.82 -29.04
C SER A 291 4.37 55.11 -28.27
N THR A 292 3.32 55.87 -27.97
CA THR A 292 3.39 57.16 -27.27
C THR A 292 3.64 56.99 -25.77
N ALA A 293 4.11 58.06 -25.11
CA ALA A 293 4.27 58.07 -23.65
C ALA A 293 2.95 57.80 -22.90
N GLY A 294 1.82 58.26 -23.46
CA GLY A 294 0.49 58.01 -22.90
C GLY A 294 0.10 56.53 -22.95
N GLU A 295 0.34 55.85 -24.07
CA GLU A 295 0.05 54.42 -24.22
C GLU A 295 0.91 53.57 -23.28
N ARG A 296 2.21 53.88 -23.16
CA ARG A 296 3.11 53.21 -22.22
C ARG A 296 2.67 53.39 -20.77
N ALA A 297 2.25 54.62 -20.39
CA ALA A 297 1.74 54.89 -19.05
C ALA A 297 0.42 54.15 -18.78
N ALA A 298 -0.48 54.07 -19.76
CA ALA A 298 -1.74 53.35 -19.64
C ALA A 298 -1.52 51.84 -19.49
N ALA A 299 -0.64 51.24 -20.30
CA ALA A 299 -0.29 49.82 -20.20
C ALA A 299 0.37 49.48 -18.86
N LEU A 300 1.28 50.33 -18.38
CA LEU A 300 1.88 50.19 -17.04
C LEU A 300 0.83 50.28 -15.93
N GLY A 301 -0.12 51.21 -16.04
CA GLY A 301 -1.24 51.35 -15.11
C GLY A 301 -2.10 50.08 -15.03
N LYS A 302 -2.45 49.50 -16.20
CA LYS A 302 -3.19 48.23 -16.28
C LYS A 302 -2.42 47.08 -15.63
N LEU A 303 -1.12 46.95 -15.93
CA LEU A 303 -0.28 45.91 -15.35
C LEU A 303 -0.21 46.03 -13.83
N ASN A 304 -0.03 47.24 -13.30
CA ASN A 304 0.02 47.47 -11.86
C ASN A 304 -1.33 47.16 -11.19
N ALA A 305 -2.45 47.52 -11.82
CA ALA A 305 -3.78 47.19 -11.31
C ALA A 305 -4.03 45.67 -11.30
N ALA A 306 -3.61 44.95 -12.34
CA ALA A 306 -3.75 43.50 -12.41
C ALA A 306 -2.87 42.78 -11.36
N LYS A 307 -1.64 43.26 -11.13
CA LYS A 307 -0.77 42.77 -10.05
C LYS A 307 -1.37 42.99 -8.66
N ALA A 308 -1.92 44.18 -8.40
CA ALA A 308 -2.57 44.47 -7.13
C ALA A 308 -3.80 43.57 -6.91
N LYS A 309 -4.56 43.29 -7.97
CA LYS A 309 -5.70 42.37 -7.90
C LYS A 309 -5.25 40.92 -7.64
N GLU A 310 -4.31 40.38 -8.41
CA GLU A 310 -3.77 39.03 -8.18
C GLU A 310 -3.26 38.87 -6.74
N GLN A 311 -2.57 39.88 -6.20
CA GLN A 311 -2.11 39.85 -4.81
C GLN A 311 -3.25 39.84 -3.79
N SER A 312 -4.33 40.59 -4.02
CA SER A 312 -5.51 40.58 -3.15
C SER A 312 -6.17 39.20 -3.13
N GLU A 313 -6.47 38.66 -4.31
CA GLU A 313 -7.16 37.37 -4.47
C GLU A 313 -6.29 36.21 -3.95
N TRP A 314 -4.97 36.32 -4.04
CA TRP A 314 -4.04 35.37 -3.40
C TRP A 314 -4.14 35.37 -1.88
N LEU A 315 -4.27 36.55 -1.26
CA LEU A 315 -4.45 36.65 0.20
C LEU A 315 -5.80 36.09 0.63
N ASP A 316 -6.85 36.32 -0.15
CA ASP A 316 -8.19 35.76 0.10
C ASP A 316 -8.18 34.23 -0.01
N TYR A 317 -7.48 33.67 -1.01
CA TYR A 317 -7.25 32.22 -1.11
C TYR A 317 -6.48 31.65 0.10
N LEU A 318 -5.41 32.32 0.54
CA LEU A 318 -4.67 31.88 1.74
C LEU A 318 -5.54 31.91 3.00
N GLY A 319 -6.43 32.90 3.12
CA GLY A 319 -7.41 32.96 4.20
C GLY A 319 -8.35 31.74 4.19
N ALA A 320 -8.98 31.47 3.04
CA ALA A 320 -9.89 30.33 2.92
C ALA A 320 -9.20 28.98 3.12
N LYS A 321 -7.93 28.85 2.71
CA LYS A 321 -7.13 27.66 3.00
C LYS A 321 -6.90 27.47 4.50
N SER A 322 -6.57 28.55 5.22
CA SER A 322 -6.43 28.50 6.69
C SER A 322 -7.74 28.10 7.36
N ASP A 323 -8.87 28.66 6.91
CA ASP A 323 -10.20 28.33 7.47
C ASP A 323 -10.54 26.85 7.23
N ARG A 324 -10.15 26.27 6.08
CA ARG A 324 -10.30 24.83 5.82
C ARG A 324 -9.41 23.98 6.73
N GLU A 325 -8.18 24.39 6.99
CA GLU A 325 -7.28 23.72 7.95
C GLU A 325 -7.89 23.72 9.36
N ASP A 326 -8.40 24.85 9.83
CA ASP A 326 -9.07 24.96 11.14
C ASP A 326 -10.34 24.07 11.21
N ALA A 327 -11.14 24.02 10.13
CA ALA A 327 -12.32 23.17 10.07
C ALA A 327 -11.97 21.66 10.01
N GLN A 328 -10.85 21.31 9.40
CA GLN A 328 -10.34 19.93 9.40
C GLN A 328 -9.92 19.54 10.81
N ASP A 329 -9.11 20.35 11.50
CA ASP A 329 -8.68 20.11 12.88
C ASP A 329 -9.88 19.92 13.81
N HIS A 330 -10.94 20.72 13.64
CA HIS A 330 -12.18 20.57 14.41
C HIS A 330 -12.86 19.22 14.14
N PHE A 331 -12.97 18.81 12.87
CA PHE A 331 -13.57 17.53 12.51
C PHE A 331 -12.76 16.34 13.06
N GLU A 332 -11.43 16.42 13.03
CA GLU A 332 -10.52 15.40 13.59
C GLU A 332 -10.65 15.29 15.11
N ASP A 333 -10.76 16.41 15.83
CA ASP A 333 -10.95 16.40 17.29
C ASP A 333 -12.27 15.73 17.70
N VAL A 334 -13.35 16.01 16.96
CA VAL A 334 -14.69 15.46 17.26
C VAL A 334 -14.76 13.96 16.93
N THR A 335 -14.19 13.55 15.79
CA THR A 335 -14.26 12.15 15.30
C THR A 335 -13.19 11.25 15.92
N GLY A 336 -12.03 11.81 16.28
CA GLY A 336 -10.83 11.06 16.65
C GLY A 336 -10.15 10.36 15.46
N GLU A 337 -10.56 10.68 14.23
CA GLU A 337 -9.92 10.24 12.99
C GLU A 337 -8.97 11.35 12.52
N ASP A 338 -7.73 10.99 12.22
CA ASP A 338 -6.69 11.91 11.70
C ASP A 338 -6.76 11.90 10.16
N TYR A 339 -7.06 13.05 9.55
CA TYR A 339 -7.27 13.22 8.11
C TYR A 339 -6.07 13.85 7.39
N GLY A 340 -5.06 14.34 8.11
CA GLY A 340 -3.73 14.70 7.60
C GLY A 340 -3.56 16.13 7.12
#